data_AF-A0A158A0Y8-F1
#
_entry.id   AF-A0A158A0Y8-F1
#
_cell.length_a   1.000
_cell.length_b   1.000
_cell.length_c   1.000
_cell.angle_alpha   90.00
_cell.angle_beta   90.00
_cell.angle_gamma   90.00
#
_symmetry.space_group_name_H-M   'P 1'
#
loop_
_entity.id
_entity.type
_entity.pdbx_description
1 polymer ?
#
loop_
_entity_poly.entity_id
_entity_poly.type
_entity_poly.pdbx_seq_one_letter_code
_entity_poly.pdbx_strand_id
1 'polypeptide(L)'
;MKGLKSLIITAALAASGIASTTATVLAVEAPTASAAPDENAAIRPFTAHFSDAQLADLKKRVSATRWPDPETVSDRSQGAQIAKLQALVNYWGTGYD
;
A
#
# COMPACT_ATOMS: atom_id res chain seq x y z
N MET A 1 39.51 -20.86 -13.25
CA MET A 1 38.49 -19.85 -12.90
C MET A 1 37.86 -20.25 -11.57
N LYS A 2 37.46 -19.29 -10.71
CA LYS A 2 37.11 -19.44 -9.28
C LYS A 2 38.26 -19.83 -8.34
N GLY A 3 38.17 -19.35 -7.09
CA GLY A 3 39.15 -19.50 -6.00
C GLY A 3 40.27 -18.47 -6.10
N LEU A 4 40.60 -17.67 -5.07
CA LEU A 4 40.74 -18.05 -3.65
C LEU A 4 40.84 -16.76 -2.78
N LYS A 5 40.86 -16.94 -1.44
CA LYS A 5 41.24 -15.97 -0.38
C LYS A 5 40.10 -15.00 -0.03
N SER A 6 39.76 -14.74 1.22
CA SER A 6 40.31 -15.16 2.53
C SER A 6 39.12 -15.19 3.54
N LEU A 7 39.19 -15.49 4.84
CA LEU A 7 40.09 -15.00 5.91
C LEU A 7 39.74 -15.87 7.18
N ILE A 8 40.72 -16.58 7.79
CA ILE A 8 41.29 -16.31 9.15
C ILE A 8 40.54 -16.99 10.34
N ILE A 9 41.13 -18.05 10.95
CA ILE A 9 41.91 -18.08 12.22
C ILE A 9 40.97 -18.20 13.46
N THR A 10 41.05 -19.13 14.44
CA THR A 10 42.15 -19.86 15.14
C THR A 10 42.70 -19.11 16.36
N ALA A 11 42.57 -19.54 17.63
CA ALA A 11 41.84 -20.65 18.26
C ALA A 11 41.85 -20.39 19.80
N ALA A 12 41.91 -21.46 20.60
CA ALA A 12 42.39 -21.52 22.00
C ALA A 12 41.41 -21.23 23.15
N LEU A 13 41.20 -22.29 23.93
CA LEU A 13 40.54 -22.35 25.23
C LEU A 13 41.54 -21.98 26.34
N ALA A 14 41.12 -21.20 27.34
CA ALA A 14 41.79 -21.13 28.64
C ALA A 14 40.74 -20.87 29.74
N ALA A 15 40.82 -21.62 30.84
CA ALA A 15 39.91 -21.49 31.99
C ALA A 15 40.64 -20.90 33.20
N SER A 16 39.98 -19.99 33.92
CA SER A 16 40.20 -19.69 35.35
C SER A 16 39.06 -18.80 35.84
N GLY A 17 38.61 -19.04 37.08
CA GLY A 17 37.33 -18.52 37.57
C GLY A 17 37.38 -17.15 38.24
N ILE A 18 36.19 -16.60 38.46
CA ILE A 18 35.86 -15.63 39.51
C ILE A 18 34.50 -16.04 40.09
N ALA A 19 34.35 -15.91 41.41
CA ALA A 19 33.08 -16.18 42.08
C ALA A 19 32.09 -15.03 41.79
N SER A 20 31.27 -15.19 40.76
CA SER A 20 30.20 -14.23 40.47
C SER A 20 29.07 -14.41 41.46
N THR A 21 28.80 -13.34 42.21
CA THR A 21 27.63 -13.19 43.08
C THR A 21 26.34 -13.56 42.34
N THR A 22 25.47 -14.32 43.01
CA THR A 22 24.09 -14.55 42.54
C THR A 22 23.30 -13.26 42.65
N ALA A 23 23.43 -12.40 41.65
CA ALA A 23 22.48 -11.32 41.41
C ALA A 23 21.17 -11.96 40.95
N THR A 24 20.22 -12.12 41.88
CA THR A 24 18.87 -12.55 41.56
C THR A 24 18.20 -11.44 40.75
N VAL A 25 18.37 -11.50 39.42
CA VAL A 25 17.54 -10.73 38.51
C VAL A 25 16.11 -11.21 38.69
N LEU A 26 15.28 -10.36 39.31
CA LEU A 26 13.83 -10.49 39.24
C LEU A 26 13.46 -10.39 37.76
N ALA A 27 13.21 -11.54 37.14
CA ALA A 27 12.65 -11.61 35.82
C ALA A 27 11.27 -10.96 35.89
N VAL A 28 11.17 -9.70 35.45
CA VAL A 28 9.88 -9.11 35.14
C VAL A 28 9.39 -9.82 33.89
N GLU A 29 8.61 -10.88 34.09
CA GLU A 29 7.80 -11.45 33.03
C GLU A 29 6.77 -10.38 32.65
N ALA A 30 7.16 -9.51 31.72
CA ALA A 30 6.21 -8.71 30.97
C ALA A 30 5.17 -9.69 30.43
N PRO A 31 3.86 -9.45 30.61
CA PRO A 31 2.86 -10.37 30.14
C PRO A 31 3.03 -10.52 28.64
N THR A 32 3.50 -11.69 28.21
CA THR A 32 3.34 -12.16 26.84
C THR A 32 1.86 -12.42 26.65
N ALA A 33 1.12 -11.33 26.47
CA ALA A 33 -0.23 -11.34 26.01
C ALA A 33 -0.24 -12.13 24.72
N SER A 34 -0.67 -13.39 24.80
CA SER A 34 -0.94 -14.21 23.65
C SER A 34 -2.05 -13.49 22.91
N ALA A 35 -1.67 -12.71 21.90
CA ALA A 35 -2.60 -11.99 21.07
C ALA A 35 -3.44 -13.04 20.36
N ALA A 36 -4.63 -13.28 20.90
CA ALA A 36 -5.66 -14.01 20.19
C ALA A 36 -5.80 -13.38 18.80
N PRO A 37 -5.94 -14.17 17.73
CA PRO A 37 -6.06 -13.61 16.40
C PRO A 37 -7.26 -12.66 16.37
N ASP A 38 -6.96 -11.38 16.15
CA ASP A 38 -7.98 -10.35 15.97
C ASP A 38 -8.83 -10.78 14.77
N GLU A 39 -10.10 -11.17 14.96
CA GLU A 39 -10.93 -11.68 13.86
C GLU A 39 -11.07 -10.64 12.73
N ASN A 40 -10.92 -9.36 13.09
CA ASN A 40 -10.90 -8.18 12.23
C ASN A 40 -9.59 -8.02 11.43
N ALA A 41 -8.48 -8.65 11.85
CA ALA A 41 -7.21 -8.65 11.11
C ALA A 41 -7.12 -9.76 10.05
N ALA A 42 -8.09 -10.68 10.00
CA ALA A 42 -8.06 -11.80 9.08
C ALA A 42 -8.59 -11.40 7.68
N ILE A 43 -7.85 -11.78 6.63
CA ILE A 43 -8.13 -11.42 5.24
C ILE A 43 -9.48 -12.02 4.80
N ARG A 44 -10.26 -11.27 3.99
CA ARG A 44 -11.56 -11.68 3.45
C ARG A 44 -11.60 -11.49 1.92
N PRO A 45 -12.24 -12.39 1.16
CA PRO A 45 -12.52 -12.14 -0.26
C PRO A 45 -13.41 -10.91 -0.43
N PHE A 46 -13.08 -10.07 -1.41
CA PHE A 46 -13.88 -8.90 -1.80
C PHE A 46 -14.31 -9.04 -3.26
N THR A 47 -15.60 -8.84 -3.51
CA THR A 47 -16.19 -8.82 -4.85
C THR A 47 -16.84 -7.46 -5.06
N ALA A 48 -16.40 -6.71 -6.07
CA ALA A 48 -17.05 -5.47 -6.46
C ALA A 48 -18.38 -5.78 -7.15
N HIS A 49 -19.43 -5.04 -6.80
CA HIS A 49 -20.75 -5.13 -7.43
C HIS A 49 -21.30 -3.72 -7.65
N PHE A 50 -21.72 -3.43 -8.87
CA PHE A 50 -22.33 -2.16 -9.27
C PHE A 50 -23.73 -2.47 -9.79
N SER A 51 -24.76 -1.79 -9.29
CA SER A 51 -26.13 -2.00 -9.78
C SER A 51 -26.40 -1.20 -11.06
N ASP A 52 -27.24 -1.74 -11.94
CA ASP A 52 -27.66 -1.07 -13.18
C ASP A 52 -28.24 0.33 -12.91
N ALA A 53 -28.94 0.51 -11.79
CA ALA A 53 -29.48 1.80 -11.36
C ALA A 53 -28.37 2.84 -11.08
N GLN A 54 -27.27 2.42 -10.43
CA GLN A 54 -26.11 3.29 -10.20
C GLN A 54 -25.36 3.60 -11.50
N LEU A 55 -25.25 2.64 -12.43
CA LEU A 55 -24.64 2.84 -13.74
C LEU A 55 -25.47 3.76 -14.63
N ALA A 56 -26.80 3.63 -14.61
CA ALA A 56 -27.73 4.50 -15.33
C ALA A 56 -27.70 5.94 -14.80
N ASP A 57 -27.70 6.12 -13.47
CA ASP A 57 -27.53 7.44 -12.85
C ASP A 57 -26.15 8.06 -13.16
N LEU A 58 -25.08 7.27 -13.13
CA LEU A 58 -23.74 7.70 -13.55
C LEU A 58 -23.75 8.20 -15.00
N LYS A 59 -24.24 7.39 -15.96
CA LYS A 59 -24.32 7.76 -17.39
C LYS A 59 -25.17 9.02 -17.59
N LYS A 60 -26.29 9.16 -16.86
CA LYS A 60 -27.12 10.37 -16.85
C LYS A 60 -26.35 11.60 -16.37
N ARG A 61 -25.63 11.53 -15.23
CA ARG A 61 -24.82 12.66 -14.73
C ARG A 61 -23.70 13.04 -15.69
N VAL A 62 -23.01 12.05 -16.26
CA VAL A 62 -21.94 12.25 -17.25
C VAL A 62 -22.48 12.99 -18.48
N SER A 63 -23.65 12.61 -19.00
CA SER A 63 -24.32 13.32 -20.10
C SER A 63 -24.78 14.75 -19.74
N ALA A 64 -25.07 15.02 -18.48
CA ALA A 64 -25.54 16.33 -17.99
C ALA A 64 -24.38 17.29 -17.61
N THR A 65 -23.14 16.97 -18.00
CA THR A 65 -21.97 17.80 -17.71
C THR A 65 -22.10 19.20 -18.33
N ARG A 66 -22.10 20.24 -17.49
CA ARG A 66 -22.09 21.63 -17.92
C ARG A 66 -20.64 22.09 -18.15
N TRP A 67 -20.32 22.40 -19.40
CA TRP A 67 -18.98 22.83 -19.80
C TRP A 67 -18.70 24.31 -19.46
N PRO A 68 -17.48 24.66 -19.00
CA PRO A 68 -17.01 26.04 -18.96
C PRO A 68 -16.61 26.52 -20.37
N ASP A 69 -16.20 27.79 -20.47
CA ASP A 69 -15.58 28.32 -21.68
C ASP A 69 -14.19 27.69 -21.94
N PRO A 70 -13.69 27.68 -23.19
CA PRO A 70 -12.36 27.12 -23.52
C PRO A 70 -11.18 27.84 -22.86
N GLU A 71 -10.05 27.13 -22.73
CA GLU A 71 -8.81 27.72 -22.21
C GLU A 71 -8.26 28.85 -23.10
N THR A 72 -7.54 29.79 -22.48
CA THR A 72 -6.91 30.91 -23.22
C THR A 72 -5.53 30.57 -23.80
N VAL A 73 -4.99 29.40 -23.47
CA VAL A 73 -3.66 28.93 -23.91
C VAL A 73 -3.74 27.54 -24.54
N SER A 74 -2.85 27.25 -25.48
CA SER A 74 -2.82 25.98 -26.22
C SER A 74 -2.04 24.86 -25.52
N ASP A 75 -1.31 25.17 -24.43
CA ASP A 75 -0.57 24.21 -23.64
C ASP A 75 -1.40 23.66 -22.45
N ARG A 76 -0.74 23.12 -21.42
CA ARG A 76 -1.38 22.57 -20.20
C ARG A 76 -1.04 23.36 -18.93
N SER A 77 -0.51 24.58 -19.05
CA SER A 77 -0.17 25.44 -17.91
C SER A 77 -1.40 25.79 -17.05
N GLN A 78 -2.59 25.81 -17.65
CA GLN A 78 -3.88 26.02 -16.97
C GLN A 78 -4.56 24.71 -16.52
N GLY A 79 -3.94 23.55 -16.74
CA GLY A 79 -4.45 22.24 -16.30
C GLY A 79 -4.96 21.35 -17.44
N ALA A 80 -6.10 20.69 -17.21
CA ALA A 80 -6.66 19.70 -18.13
C ALA A 80 -7.53 20.35 -19.22
N GLN A 81 -7.07 20.27 -20.47
CA GLN A 81 -7.72 20.86 -21.64
C GLN A 81 -9.17 20.37 -21.84
N ILE A 82 -10.11 21.28 -22.04
CA ILE A 82 -11.55 21.02 -22.14
C ILE A 82 -11.89 20.01 -23.23
N ALA A 83 -11.21 20.10 -24.39
CA ALA A 83 -11.41 19.18 -25.50
C ALA A 83 -11.02 17.73 -25.15
N LYS A 84 -10.05 17.53 -24.24
CA LYS A 84 -9.68 16.20 -23.73
C LYS A 84 -10.70 15.69 -22.71
N LEU A 85 -11.23 16.56 -21.85
CA LEU A 85 -12.29 16.22 -20.91
C LEU A 85 -13.60 15.87 -21.63
N GLN A 86 -13.98 16.62 -22.67
CA GLN A 86 -15.14 16.34 -23.51
C GLN A 86 -15.04 14.98 -24.21
N ALA A 87 -13.87 14.66 -24.78
CA ALA A 87 -13.64 13.35 -25.39
C ALA A 87 -13.75 12.19 -24.37
N LEU A 88 -13.22 12.39 -23.15
CA LEU A 88 -13.31 11.40 -22.07
C LEU A 88 -14.75 11.21 -21.57
N VAL A 89 -15.48 12.30 -21.32
CA VAL A 89 -16.89 12.28 -20.91
C VAL A 89 -17.77 11.60 -21.97
N ASN A 90 -17.53 11.87 -23.25
CA ASN A 90 -18.21 11.18 -24.34
C ASN A 90 -17.93 9.67 -24.32
N TYR A 91 -16.66 9.26 -24.20
CA TYR A 91 -16.29 7.85 -24.12
C TYR A 91 -16.95 7.13 -22.93
N TRP A 92 -16.97 7.74 -21.74
CA TRP A 92 -17.64 7.18 -20.57
C TRP A 92 -19.17 7.13 -20.70
N GLY A 93 -19.77 8.07 -21.42
CA GLY A 93 -21.21 8.08 -21.68
C GLY A 93 -21.67 7.00 -22.66
N THR A 94 -20.88 6.71 -23.70
CA THR A 94 -21.34 5.88 -24.84
C THR A 94 -20.55 4.61 -25.10
N GLY A 95 -19.30 4.49 -24.64
CA GLY A 95 -18.37 3.43 -25.04
C GLY A 95 -17.73 2.64 -23.90
N TYR A 96 -18.05 2.95 -22.64
CA TYR A 96 -17.59 2.23 -21.46
C TYR A 96 -18.71 1.36 -20.87
N ASP A 97 -18.34 0.13 -20.51
CA ASP A 97 -19.14 -0.90 -19.86
C ASP A 97 -18.33 -1.46 -18.67
#